data_AF-A0A8J6GF35-F1
#
_entry.id   AF-A0A8J6GF35-F1
#
_cell.length_a   1.000
_cell.length_b   1.000
_cell.length_c   1.000
_cell.angle_alpha   90.00
_cell.angle_beta   90.00
_cell.angle_gamma   90.00
#
_symmetry.space_group_name_H-M   'P 1'
#
loop_
_entity.id
_entity.type
_entity.pdbx_description
1 polymer ?
#
loop_
_entity_poly.entity_id
_entity_poly.type
_entity_poly.pdbx_seq_one_letter_code
_entity_poly.pdbx_strand_id
1 'polypeptide(L)'
;MHLSKVDLMAYFLKVGLTSQYSILLRMKWSQQNQQQRRKFAAAFLAFIFILAAVDTVEAGKKEKPEKKVKKSDCGEWQWSVCVPTSGDCGMGTREGTRTGAECKQTMKTQRCKIPCNWKKQFGAECKYQFQAWGECDLNTALKTRTGSLKRALHNADCQKTVTISKP
;
A
#
# COMPACT_ATOMS: atom_id res chain seq x y z
N MET A 1 66.44 -33.66 -1.69
CA MET A 1 66.09 -32.56 -0.76
C MET A 1 65.72 -33.15 0.59
N HIS A 2 66.66 -33.21 1.52
CA HIS A 2 66.40 -33.63 2.91
C HIS A 2 65.90 -32.40 3.67
N LEU A 3 64.59 -32.31 3.93
CA LEU A 3 64.10 -31.35 4.92
C LEU A 3 64.53 -31.83 6.30
N SER A 4 65.22 -30.96 7.06
CA SER A 4 65.64 -31.27 8.41
C SER A 4 64.40 -31.42 9.32
N LYS A 5 64.45 -32.30 10.33
CA LYS A 5 63.38 -32.43 11.34
C LYS A 5 63.07 -31.09 12.03
N VAL A 6 64.04 -30.18 12.05
CA VAL A 6 63.94 -28.84 12.65
C VAL A 6 63.03 -27.93 11.81
N ASP A 7 63.12 -28.01 10.48
CA ASP A 7 62.27 -27.21 9.57
C ASP A 7 60.80 -27.63 9.62
N LEU A 8 60.54 -28.93 9.77
CA LEU A 8 59.18 -29.45 9.88
C LEU A 8 58.51 -29.00 11.19
N MET A 9 59.25 -29.04 12.31
CA MET A 9 58.75 -28.55 13.61
C MET A 9 58.50 -27.04 13.59
N ALA A 10 59.40 -26.26 12.96
CA ALA A 10 59.22 -24.82 12.79
C ALA A 10 57.99 -24.48 11.93
N TYR A 11 57.69 -25.29 10.93
CA TYR A 11 56.49 -25.13 10.10
C TYR A 11 55.21 -25.43 10.89
N PHE A 12 55.15 -26.54 11.63
CA PHE A 12 53.99 -26.87 12.47
C PHE A 12 53.74 -25.83 13.57
N LEU A 13 54.80 -25.28 14.20
CA LEU A 13 54.69 -24.17 15.16
C LEU A 13 54.14 -22.90 14.50
N LYS A 14 54.65 -22.51 13.32
CA LYS A 14 54.14 -21.33 12.59
C LYS A 14 52.68 -21.48 12.17
N VAL A 15 52.28 -22.64 11.64
CA VAL A 15 50.89 -22.93 11.24
C VAL A 15 49.96 -22.99 12.46
N GLY A 16 50.43 -23.56 13.58
CA GLY A 16 49.70 -23.58 14.85
C GLY A 16 49.43 -22.18 15.40
N LEU A 17 50.45 -21.32 15.43
CA LEU A 17 50.28 -19.93 15.88
C LEU A 17 49.35 -19.12 14.95
N THR A 18 49.49 -19.22 13.62
CA THR A 18 48.61 -18.47 12.69
C THR A 18 47.15 -18.92 12.78
N SER A 19 46.89 -20.21 12.99
CA SER A 19 45.55 -20.76 13.24
C SER A 19 44.96 -20.23 14.55
N GLN A 20 45.75 -20.19 15.63
CA GLN A 20 45.31 -19.69 16.93
C GLN A 20 45.02 -18.17 16.91
N TYR A 21 45.85 -17.38 16.23
CA TYR A 21 45.61 -15.94 16.04
C TYR A 21 44.33 -15.65 15.23
N SER A 22 44.06 -16.44 14.19
CA SER A 22 42.86 -16.26 13.35
C SER A 22 41.56 -16.66 14.08
N ILE A 23 41.59 -17.66 14.95
CA ILE A 23 40.47 -18.01 15.85
C ILE A 23 40.22 -16.87 16.86
N LEU A 24 41.27 -16.34 17.49
CA LEU A 24 41.16 -15.22 18.43
C LEU A 24 40.61 -13.95 17.77
N LEU A 25 41.02 -13.66 16.53
CA LEU A 25 40.48 -12.54 15.74
C LEU A 25 38.98 -12.73 15.43
N ARG A 26 38.54 -13.93 15.05
CA ARG A 26 37.11 -14.24 14.82
C ARG A 26 36.28 -14.12 16.10
N MET A 27 36.80 -14.60 17.23
CA MET A 27 36.13 -14.44 18.53
C MET A 27 36.02 -12.98 18.93
N LYS A 28 37.08 -12.18 18.77
CA LYS A 28 37.08 -10.73 19.05
C LYS A 28 36.10 -9.96 18.15
N TRP A 29 36.04 -10.31 16.86
CA TRP A 29 35.09 -9.73 15.92
C TRP A 29 33.63 -10.09 16.24
N SER A 30 33.37 -11.36 16.59
CA SER A 30 32.04 -11.83 17.03
C SER A 30 31.58 -11.13 18.31
N GLN A 31 32.46 -10.99 19.30
CA GLN A 31 32.18 -10.27 20.55
C GLN A 31 31.90 -8.78 20.31
N GLN A 32 32.68 -8.10 19.46
CA GLN A 32 32.44 -6.70 19.11
C GLN A 32 31.12 -6.53 18.34
N ASN A 33 30.80 -7.42 17.41
CA ASN A 33 29.55 -7.38 16.64
C ASN A 33 28.32 -7.66 17.54
N GLN A 34 28.45 -8.58 18.50
CA GLN A 34 27.43 -8.82 19.53
C GLN A 34 27.24 -7.61 20.45
N GLN A 35 28.32 -6.97 20.91
CA GLN A 35 28.23 -5.74 21.71
C GLN A 35 27.59 -4.58 20.94
N GLN A 36 27.93 -4.41 19.66
CA GLN A 36 27.30 -3.40 18.81
C GLN A 36 25.81 -3.70 18.65
N ARG A 37 25.42 -4.93 18.32
CA ARG A 37 24.00 -5.32 18.22
C ARG A 37 23.23 -5.12 19.52
N ARG A 38 23.82 -5.42 20.68
CA ARG A 38 23.20 -5.18 21.99
C ARG A 38 23.03 -3.69 22.28
N LYS A 39 24.02 -2.85 21.94
CA LYS A 39 23.92 -1.39 22.06
C LYS A 39 22.88 -0.80 21.11
N PHE A 40 22.84 -1.25 19.86
CA PHE A 40 21.83 -0.83 18.87
C PHE A 40 20.42 -1.29 19.27
N ALA A 41 20.26 -2.54 19.73
CA ALA A 41 18.98 -3.05 20.21
C ALA A 41 18.49 -2.28 21.44
N ALA A 42 19.36 -1.99 22.40
CA ALA A 42 19.01 -1.19 23.58
C ALA A 42 18.64 0.26 23.19
N ALA A 43 19.38 0.89 22.28
CA ALA A 43 19.05 2.23 21.78
C ALA A 43 17.72 2.26 21.01
N PHE A 44 17.45 1.26 20.18
CA PHE A 44 16.18 1.13 19.46
C PHE A 44 14.99 0.92 20.41
N LEU A 45 15.13 0.07 21.42
CA LEU A 45 14.08 -0.14 22.42
C LEU A 45 13.83 1.12 23.25
N ALA A 46 14.87 1.85 23.63
CA ALA A 46 14.73 3.15 24.30
C ALA A 46 14.02 4.19 23.42
N PHE A 47 14.32 4.24 22.13
CA PHE A 47 13.65 5.13 21.18
C PHE A 47 12.16 4.80 21.02
N ILE A 48 11.81 3.53 20.89
CA ILE A 48 10.41 3.07 20.85
C ILE A 48 9.67 3.43 22.14
N PHE A 49 10.32 3.28 23.30
CA PHE A 49 9.72 3.64 24.59
C PHE A 49 9.48 5.16 24.71
N ILE A 50 10.41 5.99 24.21
CA ILE A 50 10.22 7.45 24.16
C ILE A 50 9.04 7.81 23.24
N LEU A 51 8.93 7.18 22.06
CA LEU A 51 7.79 7.42 21.17
C LEU A 51 6.46 7.00 21.80
N ALA A 52 6.40 5.85 22.48
CA ALA A 52 5.20 5.40 23.18
C ALA A 52 4.82 6.28 24.38
N ALA A 53 5.80 6.91 25.04
CA ALA A 53 5.53 7.89 26.10
C ALA A 53 4.91 9.18 25.55
N VAL A 54 5.26 9.60 24.31
CA VAL A 54 4.64 10.77 23.65
C VAL A 54 3.15 10.53 23.36
N ASP A 55 2.70 9.27 23.28
CA ASP A 55 1.28 8.93 23.11
C ASP A 55 0.48 8.88 24.42
N THR A 56 1.11 8.99 25.61
CA THR A 56 0.42 8.79 26.91
C THR A 56 0.56 9.91 27.95
N VAL A 57 1.17 11.06 27.62
CA VAL A 57 1.15 12.26 28.49
C VAL A 57 0.55 13.48 27.79
N GLU A 58 -0.77 13.66 27.94
CA GLU A 58 -1.31 14.97 28.30
C GLU A 58 -2.72 14.86 28.89
N ALA A 59 -2.76 14.74 30.22
CA ALA A 59 -3.62 15.60 31.02
C ALA A 59 -2.66 16.39 31.93
N GLY A 60 -2.41 17.70 31.80
CA GLY A 60 -2.76 18.72 30.82
C GLY A 60 -1.94 19.98 31.17
N LYS A 61 -1.69 20.84 30.17
CA LYS A 61 -1.28 22.27 30.20
C LYS A 61 -0.10 22.59 29.26
N LYS A 62 -0.31 22.44 27.96
CA LYS A 62 -0.17 23.57 27.03
C LYS A 62 -1.28 23.50 26.02
N GLU A 63 -2.02 24.60 25.92
CA GLU A 63 -3.07 24.82 24.93
C GLU A 63 -2.50 24.60 23.51
N LYS A 64 -2.51 23.36 23.02
CA LYS A 64 -3.16 23.17 21.73
C LYS A 64 -4.55 23.76 21.92
N PRO A 65 -5.06 24.59 21.01
CA PRO A 65 -6.49 24.73 20.96
C PRO A 65 -7.02 23.30 20.79
N GLU A 66 -7.52 22.73 21.88
CA GLU A 66 -8.83 22.15 21.87
C GLU A 66 -9.68 23.20 21.15
N LYS A 67 -9.67 23.10 19.83
CA LYS A 67 -10.94 23.01 19.16
C LYS A 67 -11.61 21.87 19.92
N LYS A 68 -12.30 22.23 21.01
CA LYS A 68 -13.75 22.29 20.94
C LYS A 68 -14.04 22.36 19.46
N VAL A 69 -14.24 21.19 18.87
CA VAL A 69 -15.38 21.06 18.01
C VAL A 69 -16.52 21.45 18.96
N LYS A 70 -16.68 22.78 19.21
CA LYS A 70 -17.88 23.47 18.80
C LYS A 70 -18.16 22.73 17.51
N LYS A 71 -19.03 21.72 17.59
CA LYS A 71 -19.77 21.30 16.43
C LYS A 71 -20.23 22.65 15.95
N SER A 72 -19.49 23.23 15.00
CA SER A 72 -19.92 24.44 14.33
C SER A 72 -21.32 24.01 13.96
N ASP A 73 -22.34 24.67 14.54
CA ASP A 73 -23.75 24.29 14.43
C ASP A 73 -24.14 24.41 12.97
N CYS A 74 -23.60 23.50 12.18
CA CYS A 74 -23.42 23.54 10.76
C CYS A 74 -23.73 22.11 10.38
N GLY A 75 -24.93 21.97 9.82
CA GLY A 75 -25.64 20.71 9.68
C GLY A 75 -24.88 19.69 8.85
N GLU A 76 -25.54 18.59 8.52
CA GLU A 76 -24.97 17.59 7.62
C GLU A 76 -24.91 18.11 6.17
N TRP A 77 -23.92 17.67 5.39
CA TRP A 77 -23.84 18.00 3.96
C TRP A 77 -24.99 17.36 3.19
N GLN A 78 -25.82 18.19 2.58
CA GLN A 78 -26.82 17.74 1.62
C GLN A 78 -26.16 17.66 0.25
N TRP A 79 -25.81 16.44 -0.17
CA TRP A 79 -25.21 16.19 -1.48
C TRP A 79 -26.28 16.07 -2.56
N SER A 80 -26.13 16.83 -3.64
CA SER A 80 -26.93 16.67 -4.84
C SER A 80 -26.53 15.40 -5.61
N VAL A 81 -27.30 15.10 -6.65
CA VAL A 81 -27.07 13.96 -7.53
C VAL A 81 -25.71 14.12 -8.23
N CYS A 82 -25.00 13.01 -8.43
CA CYS A 82 -23.76 13.01 -9.20
C CYS A 82 -24.06 13.23 -10.69
N VAL A 83 -23.51 14.29 -11.28
CA VAL A 83 -23.67 14.61 -12.70
C VAL A 83 -22.42 14.16 -13.47
N PRO A 84 -22.56 13.35 -14.53
CA PRO A 84 -21.41 12.88 -15.32
C PRO A 84 -20.74 14.03 -16.07
N THR A 85 -19.41 13.99 -16.18
CA THR A 85 -18.64 14.96 -16.98
C THR A 85 -18.76 14.70 -18.49
N SER A 86 -18.96 13.44 -18.88
CA SER A 86 -19.23 13.04 -20.26
C SER A 86 -20.08 11.76 -20.29
N GLY A 87 -21.09 11.73 -21.16
CA GLY A 87 -22.02 10.61 -21.31
C GLY A 87 -22.98 10.40 -20.11
N ASP A 88 -23.60 9.23 -20.04
CA ASP A 88 -24.62 8.90 -19.01
C ASP A 88 -24.04 8.28 -17.72
N CYS A 89 -22.78 7.86 -17.74
CA CYS A 89 -22.13 7.18 -16.62
C CYS A 89 -20.61 7.40 -16.65
N GLY A 90 -19.93 7.26 -15.51
CA GLY A 90 -18.50 7.49 -15.41
C GLY A 90 -18.13 8.48 -14.31
N MET A 91 -17.05 9.23 -14.51
CA MET A 91 -16.62 10.25 -13.55
C MET A 91 -17.54 11.47 -13.64
N GLY A 92 -17.93 11.99 -12.49
CA GLY A 92 -18.84 13.11 -12.37
C GLY A 92 -18.54 13.97 -11.15
N THR A 93 -19.36 15.00 -10.96
CA THR A 93 -19.30 15.89 -9.81
C THR A 93 -20.66 16.02 -9.17
N ARG A 94 -20.68 16.11 -7.84
CA ARG A 94 -21.85 16.42 -7.04
C ARG A 94 -21.57 17.63 -6.18
N GLU A 95 -22.58 18.45 -5.98
CA GLU A 95 -22.49 19.65 -5.16
C GLU A 95 -23.13 19.38 -3.80
N GLY A 96 -22.42 19.71 -2.74
CA GLY A 96 -22.91 19.61 -1.37
C GLY A 96 -23.21 21.00 -0.86
N THR A 97 -24.41 21.20 -0.32
CA THR A 97 -24.77 22.42 0.39
C THR A 97 -24.96 22.09 1.87
N ARG A 98 -24.55 23.00 2.75
CA ARG A 98 -24.67 22.84 4.19
C ARG A 98 -25.04 24.16 4.84
N THR A 99 -26.03 24.12 5.71
CA THR A 99 -26.58 25.29 6.40
C THR A 99 -26.32 25.21 7.90
N GLY A 100 -26.11 26.37 8.53
CA GLY A 100 -25.95 26.50 9.96
C GLY A 100 -25.22 27.76 10.42
N ALA A 101 -25.30 28.05 11.72
CA ALA A 101 -25.02 29.35 12.32
C ALA A 101 -23.54 29.79 12.19
N GLU A 102 -22.60 28.84 12.05
CA GLU A 102 -21.17 29.14 11.83
C GLU A 102 -20.51 28.20 10.80
N CYS A 103 -21.07 28.15 9.58
CA CYS A 103 -20.50 27.37 8.48
C CYS A 103 -19.38 28.12 7.75
N LYS A 104 -18.12 27.71 7.93
CA LYS A 104 -16.98 28.24 7.14
C LYS A 104 -17.09 28.00 5.63
N GLN A 105 -17.77 26.93 5.25
CA GLN A 105 -18.04 26.56 3.86
C GLN A 105 -19.48 26.07 3.78
N THR A 106 -20.27 26.76 2.96
CA THR A 106 -21.69 26.48 2.72
C THR A 106 -21.90 25.64 1.46
N MET A 107 -20.93 25.64 0.54
CA MET A 107 -20.93 24.87 -0.70
C MET A 107 -19.63 24.10 -0.88
N LYS A 108 -19.72 22.87 -1.41
CA LYS A 108 -18.56 22.04 -1.73
C LYS A 108 -18.85 21.14 -2.92
N THR A 109 -18.00 21.19 -3.94
CA THR A 109 -18.06 20.22 -5.05
C THR A 109 -17.22 19.00 -4.69
N GLN A 110 -17.79 17.80 -4.84
CA GLN A 110 -17.08 16.52 -4.71
C GLN A 110 -17.11 15.76 -6.03
N ARG A 111 -16.00 15.09 -6.34
CA ARG A 111 -15.94 14.11 -7.42
C ARG A 111 -16.66 12.83 -7.00
N CYS A 112 -17.40 12.26 -7.92
CA CYS A 112 -18.17 11.03 -7.73
C CYS A 112 -18.05 10.15 -8.97
N LYS A 113 -18.33 8.86 -8.81
CA LYS A 113 -18.28 7.88 -9.90
C LYS A 113 -19.65 7.25 -10.07
N ILE A 114 -20.27 7.53 -11.20
CA ILE A 114 -21.56 6.97 -11.60
C ILE A 114 -21.31 5.57 -12.16
N PRO A 115 -21.88 4.52 -11.54
CA PRO A 115 -21.66 3.15 -11.98
C PRO A 115 -22.27 2.93 -13.36
N CYS A 116 -21.44 2.55 -14.34
CA CYS A 116 -21.90 2.21 -15.68
C CYS A 116 -22.49 0.80 -15.74
N ASN A 117 -23.55 0.63 -16.54
CA ASN A 117 -24.27 -0.64 -16.70
C ASN A 117 -23.57 -1.68 -17.62
N TRP A 118 -22.44 -1.34 -18.25
CA TRP A 118 -21.73 -2.22 -19.19
C TRP A 118 -21.34 -3.59 -18.60
N LYS A 119 -21.22 -3.70 -17.27
CA LYS A 119 -20.86 -4.95 -16.60
C LYS A 119 -22.05 -5.90 -16.39
N LYS A 120 -23.29 -5.40 -16.37
CA LYS A 120 -24.50 -6.23 -16.15
C LYS A 120 -25.01 -6.92 -17.42
N GLN A 121 -24.46 -6.61 -18.59
CA GLN A 121 -24.87 -7.24 -19.86
C GLN A 121 -24.48 -8.72 -19.94
N PHE A 122 -23.53 -9.16 -19.13
CA PHE A 122 -23.20 -10.58 -19.01
C PHE A 122 -24.08 -11.17 -17.91
N GLY A 123 -25.22 -11.73 -18.33
CA GLY A 123 -26.07 -12.52 -17.44
C GLY A 123 -25.21 -13.54 -16.66
N ALA A 124 -25.56 -13.79 -15.41
CA ALA A 124 -24.77 -14.61 -14.47
C ALA A 124 -24.57 -16.07 -14.94
N GLU A 125 -25.23 -16.47 -16.01
CA GLU A 125 -25.30 -17.82 -16.55
C GLU A 125 -24.13 -18.14 -17.50
N CYS A 126 -23.46 -17.14 -18.05
CA CYS A 126 -22.38 -17.32 -19.03
C CYS A 126 -21.03 -16.86 -18.47
N LYS A 127 -20.07 -17.78 -18.36
CA LYS A 127 -18.71 -17.48 -17.87
C LYS A 127 -17.76 -17.16 -19.02
N TYR A 128 -17.30 -15.92 -19.08
CA TYR A 128 -16.38 -15.41 -20.10
C TYR A 128 -14.93 -15.25 -19.60
N GLN A 129 -13.96 -15.49 -20.48
CA GLN A 129 -12.56 -15.11 -20.30
C GLN A 129 -12.27 -13.87 -21.13
N PHE A 130 -12.00 -12.76 -20.45
CA PHE A 130 -11.64 -11.52 -21.09
C PHE A 130 -10.15 -11.43 -21.37
N GLN A 131 -9.80 -10.89 -22.53
CA GLN A 131 -8.44 -10.47 -22.85
C GLN A 131 -8.08 -9.19 -22.09
N ALA A 132 -6.82 -8.76 -22.22
CA ALA A 132 -6.40 -7.46 -21.72
C ALA A 132 -7.23 -6.33 -22.35
N TRP A 133 -7.33 -5.20 -21.65
CA TRP A 133 -7.93 -4.00 -22.25
C TRP A 133 -7.08 -3.54 -23.43
N GLY A 134 -7.72 -3.28 -24.55
CA GLY A 134 -7.08 -2.63 -25.68
C GLY A 134 -6.68 -1.19 -25.36
N GLU A 135 -6.06 -0.54 -26.34
CA GLU A 135 -5.72 0.87 -26.26
C GLU A 135 -6.97 1.75 -26.08
N CYS A 136 -6.77 2.92 -25.50
CA CYS A 136 -7.84 3.92 -25.40
C CYS A 136 -8.02 4.56 -26.77
N ASP A 137 -9.18 4.39 -27.38
CA ASP A 137 -9.52 5.18 -28.56
C ASP A 137 -9.77 6.63 -28.09
N LEU A 138 -8.96 7.56 -28.58
CA LEU A 138 -9.02 8.97 -28.20
C LEU A 138 -10.25 9.67 -28.80
N ASN A 139 -10.83 9.14 -29.87
CA ASN A 139 -12.02 9.72 -30.50
C ASN A 139 -13.29 9.44 -29.70
N THR A 140 -13.39 8.25 -29.13
CA THR A 140 -14.55 7.81 -28.34
C THR A 140 -14.30 7.92 -26.83
N ALA A 141 -13.06 8.10 -26.39
CA ALA A 141 -12.62 8.02 -25.00
C ALA A 141 -13.03 6.69 -24.32
N LEU A 142 -13.11 5.60 -25.10
CA LEU A 142 -13.47 4.28 -24.63
C LEU A 142 -12.30 3.31 -24.78
N LYS A 143 -12.13 2.44 -23.78
CA LYS A 143 -11.31 1.24 -23.90
C LYS A 143 -12.20 0.06 -24.20
N THR A 144 -11.86 -0.71 -25.24
CA THR A 144 -12.59 -1.93 -25.60
C THR A 144 -11.77 -3.18 -25.30
N ARG A 145 -12.45 -4.28 -24.97
CA ARG A 145 -11.85 -5.62 -24.93
C ARG A 145 -12.85 -6.68 -25.32
N THR A 146 -12.34 -7.78 -25.86
CA THR A 146 -13.13 -8.96 -26.20
C THR A 146 -12.97 -10.03 -25.13
N GLY A 147 -14.02 -10.81 -24.93
CA GLY A 147 -14.01 -12.00 -24.09
C GLY A 147 -14.59 -13.19 -24.83
N SER A 148 -13.96 -14.35 -24.66
CA SER A 148 -14.43 -15.61 -25.22
C SER A 148 -15.18 -16.43 -24.16
N LEU A 149 -16.21 -17.17 -24.57
CA LEU A 149 -16.99 -18.02 -23.68
C LEU A 149 -16.14 -19.20 -23.20
N LYS A 150 -16.00 -19.35 -21.87
CA LYS A 150 -15.35 -20.53 -21.26
C LYS A 150 -16.35 -21.64 -20.94
N ARG A 151 -17.53 -21.27 -20.44
CA ARG A 151 -18.55 -22.23 -20.00
C ARG A 151 -19.91 -21.56 -19.98
N ALA A 152 -20.91 -22.24 -20.54
CA ALA A 152 -22.31 -21.95 -20.30
C ALA A 152 -22.76 -22.77 -19.07
N LEU A 153 -23.36 -22.12 -18.08
CA LEU A 153 -24.03 -22.81 -16.98
C LEU A 153 -25.43 -23.21 -17.48
N HIS A 154 -25.87 -24.43 -17.17
CA HIS A 154 -27.22 -24.93 -17.50
C HIS A 154 -27.64 -24.91 -18.98
N ASN A 155 -26.71 -25.06 -19.93
CA ASN A 155 -26.99 -25.01 -21.37
C ASN A 155 -27.70 -23.72 -21.82
N ALA A 156 -27.43 -22.58 -21.17
CA ALA A 156 -27.90 -21.29 -21.63
C ALA A 156 -27.30 -20.93 -23.02
N ASP A 157 -28.10 -20.27 -23.87
CA ASP A 157 -27.66 -19.75 -25.17
C ASP A 157 -26.72 -18.54 -24.99
N CYS A 158 -25.43 -18.84 -24.80
CA CYS A 158 -24.39 -17.84 -24.62
C CYS A 158 -23.73 -17.48 -25.97
N GLN A 159 -23.49 -16.19 -26.22
CA GLN A 159 -22.65 -15.77 -27.35
C GLN A 159 -21.22 -16.28 -27.18
N LYS A 160 -20.60 -16.79 -28.26
CA LYS A 160 -19.23 -17.33 -28.24
C LYS A 160 -18.17 -16.27 -27.90
N THR A 161 -18.39 -15.04 -28.36
CA THR A 161 -17.50 -13.90 -28.15
C THR A 161 -18.34 -12.69 -27.77
N VAL A 162 -17.86 -11.91 -26.82
CA VAL A 162 -18.51 -10.68 -26.38
C VAL A 162 -17.51 -9.53 -26.34
N THR A 163 -17.97 -8.31 -26.60
CA THR A 163 -17.14 -7.09 -26.57
C THR A 163 -17.63 -6.17 -25.46
N ILE A 164 -16.70 -5.64 -24.66
CA ILE A 164 -16.98 -4.67 -23.60
C ILE A 164 -16.24 -3.38 -23.90
N SER A 165 -16.96 -2.26 -23.83
CA SER A 165 -16.40 -0.92 -23.76
C SER A 165 -16.47 -0.35 -22.35
N LYS A 166 -15.44 0.39 -21.93
CA LYS A 166 -15.40 1.11 -20.66
C LYS A 166 -14.83 2.52 -20.89
N PRO A 167 -15.53 3.58 -20.45
CA PRO A 167 -14.98 4.93 -20.40
C PRO A 167 -13.88 5.07 -19.34
#